data_AF-A0A537DEU4-F1
#
_entry.id   AF-A0A537DEU4-F1
#
_cell.length_a   1.000
_cell.length_b   1.000
_cell.length_c   1.000
_cell.angle_alpha   90.00
_cell.angle_beta   90.00
_cell.angle_gamma   90.00
#
_symmetry.space_group_name_H-M   'P 1'
#
loop_
_entity.id
_entity.type
_entity.pdbx_description
1 polymer ?
#
loop_
_entity_poly.entity_id
_entity_poly.type
_entity_poly.pdbx_seq_one_letter_code
_entity_poly.pdbx_strand_id
1 'polypeptide(L)' 'MGLEYIGLAPGFVREILDVYETWEDKESVPMKIKELMLIFRIEVSTRYDVGIRPQEKPKLPVFRDPKLI' A
#
# COMPACT_ATOMS: atom_id res chain seq x y z
N MET A 1 17.80 -18.85 -18.71
CA MET A 1 17.23 -19.28 -17.42
C MET A 1 16.19 -18.24 -17.02
N GLY A 2 14.92 -18.61 -17.07
CA GLY A 2 13.79 -17.70 -16.93
C GLY A 2 13.63 -17.25 -15.48
N LEU A 3 14.02 -16.01 -15.20
CA LEU A 3 13.53 -15.29 -14.05
C LEU A 3 12.23 -14.63 -14.48
N GLU A 4 11.12 -15.36 -14.34
CA GLU A 4 9.80 -14.75 -14.45
C GLU A 4 9.61 -13.83 -13.24
N TYR A 5 9.52 -12.54 -13.49
CA TYR A 5 9.25 -11.57 -12.44
C TYR A 5 7.84 -11.78 -11.91
N ILE A 6 7.71 -12.01 -10.60
CA ILE A 6 6.42 -12.07 -9.93
C ILE A 6 6.04 -10.65 -9.53
N GLY A 7 4.91 -10.16 -10.05
CA GLY A 7 4.28 -8.94 -9.56
C GLY A 7 3.62 -9.18 -8.21
N LEU A 8 3.94 -8.36 -7.21
CA LEU A 8 3.31 -8.43 -5.88
C LEU A 8 2.17 -7.41 -5.78
N ALA A 9 1.05 -7.85 -5.21
CA ALA A 9 -0.05 -6.94 -4.90
C ALA A 9 0.39 -5.95 -3.79
N PRO A 10 0.08 -4.65 -3.90
CA PRO A 10 0.56 -3.66 -2.92
C PRO A 10 0.13 -3.94 -1.47
N GLY A 11 -1.08 -4.50 -1.27
CA GLY A 11 -1.55 -4.92 0.05
C GLY A 11 -0.71 -6.06 0.65
N PHE A 12 -0.32 -7.02 -0.17
CA PHE A 12 0.56 -8.12 0.25
C PHE A 12 1.96 -7.63 0.62
N VAL A 13 2.50 -6.65 -0.12
CA VAL A 13 3.80 -6.03 0.22
C VAL A 13 3.72 -5.32 1.57
N ARG A 14 2.58 -4.68 1.90
CA ARG A 14 2.36 -4.06 3.20
C ARG A 14 2.38 -5.09 4.33
N GLU A 15 1.68 -6.21 4.17
CA GLU A 15 1.68 -7.29 5.16
C GLU A 15 3.09 -7.85 5.41
N ILE A 16 3.90 -8.00 4.36
CA ILE A 16 5.31 -8.41 4.49
C ILE A 16 6.10 -7.39 5.32
N LEU A 17 5.92 -6.09 5.05
CA LEU A 17 6.61 -5.04 5.81
C LEU A 17 6.17 -5.02 7.27
N ASP A 18 4.88 -5.21 7.55
CA ASP A 18 4.35 -5.25 8.92
C ASP A 18 4.96 -6.43 9.70
N VAL A 19 5.07 -7.60 9.08
CA VAL A 19 5.78 -8.76 9.66
C VAL A 19 7.25 -8.42 9.90
N TYR A 20 7.93 -7.85 8.91
CA TYR A 20 9.35 -7.50 8.99
C TYR A 20 9.66 -6.47 10.08
N GLU A 21 8.76 -5.54 10.36
CA GLU A 21 8.91 -4.58 11.46
C GLU A 21 8.88 -5.25 12.84
N THR A 22 8.13 -6.34 12.98
CA THR A 22 8.01 -7.08 14.24
C THR A 22 8.97 -8.27 14.36
N TRP A 23 9.84 -8.47 13.38
CA TRP A 23 10.75 -9.62 13.36
C TRP A 23 11.79 -9.52 14.49
N GLU A 24 11.78 -10.51 15.39
CA GLU A 24 12.81 -10.70 16.42
C GLU A 24 14.22 -10.80 15.81
N ASP A 25 15.20 -10.13 16.41
CA ASP A 25 16.56 -10.07 15.89
C ASP A 25 16.68 -9.52 14.45
N LYS A 26 15.84 -8.52 14.09
CA LYS A 26 15.90 -7.80 12.81
C LYS A 26 17.33 -7.36 12.40
N GLU A 27 18.21 -7.11 13.36
CA GLU A 27 19.60 -6.74 13.08
C GLU A 27 20.44 -7.87 12.48
N SER A 28 20.11 -9.12 12.78
CA SER A 28 20.78 -10.30 12.24
C SER A 28 20.38 -10.65 10.80
N VAL A 29 19.30 -10.03 10.30
CA VAL A 29 18.77 -10.29 8.96
C VAL A 29 19.83 -9.99 7.89
N PRO A 30 20.00 -10.84 6.86
CA PRO A 30 20.95 -10.59 5.79
C PRO A 30 20.71 -9.23 5.10
N MET A 31 21.79 -8.50 4.80
CA MET A 31 21.71 -7.16 4.21
C MET A 31 20.82 -7.08 2.97
N LYS A 32 20.87 -8.11 2.10
CA LYS A 32 20.04 -8.19 0.89
C LYS A 32 18.53 -8.21 1.17
N ILE A 33 18.12 -8.82 2.29
CA ILE A 33 16.72 -8.79 2.72
C ILE A 33 16.36 -7.42 3.27
N LYS A 34 17.24 -6.78 4.04
CA LYS A 34 17.04 -5.40 4.52
C LYS A 34 16.85 -4.43 3.34
N GLU A 35 17.69 -4.55 2.31
CA GLU A 35 17.59 -3.77 1.06
C GLU A 35 16.25 -4.02 0.33
N LEU A 36 15.81 -5.28 0.24
CA LEU A 36 14.53 -5.63 -0.38
C LEU A 36 13.35 -4.99 0.36
N MET A 37 13.35 -5.04 1.69
CA MET A 37 12.31 -4.41 2.52
C MET A 37 12.30 -2.89 2.36
N LEU A 38 13.47 -2.26 2.20
CA LEU A 38 13.54 -0.83 1.90
C LEU A 38 12.89 -0.50 0.55
N ILE A 39 13.18 -1.29 -0.49
CA ILE A 39 12.57 -1.10 -1.82
C ILE A 39 11.05 -1.27 -1.74
N PHE A 40 10.58 -2.30 -1.03
CA PHE A 40 9.15 -2.52 -0.81
C PHE A 40 8.49 -1.35 -0.09
N ARG A 41 9.14 -0.78 0.93
CA ARG A 41 8.64 0.39 1.64
C ARG A 41 8.52 1.61 0.73
N ILE A 42 9.50 1.86 -0.12
CA ILE A 42 9.47 2.96 -1.11
C ILE A 42 8.33 2.74 -2.10
N GLU A 43 8.17 1.54 -2.62
CA GLU A 43 7.13 1.21 -3.61
C GLU A 43 5.73 1.39 -3.02
N VAL A 44 5.50 0.90 -1.80
CA VAL A 44 4.22 1.05 -1.10
C VAL A 44 3.97 2.52 -0.75
N SER A 45 4.93 3.25 -0.18
CA SER A 45 4.78 4.68 0.12
C SER A 45 4.51 5.49 -1.16
N THR A 46 5.24 5.26 -2.25
CA THR A 46 5.00 5.96 -3.52
C THR A 46 3.59 5.69 -4.07
N ARG A 47 3.05 4.48 -3.93
CA ARG A 47 1.70 4.14 -4.40
C ARG A 47 0.58 4.63 -3.48
N TYR A 48 0.83 4.72 -2.17
CA TYR A 48 -0.19 5.06 -1.18
C TYR A 48 -0.12 6.51 -0.63
N ASP A 49 1.05 7.16 -0.60
CA ASP A 49 1.18 8.58 -0.21
C ASP A 49 0.70 9.55 -1.31
N VAL A 50 0.69 9.11 -2.57
CA VAL A 50 -0.03 9.82 -3.65
C VAL A 50 -1.56 9.80 -3.40
N GLY A 51 -2.00 9.03 -2.40
CA GLY A 51 -3.37 8.90 -1.90
C GLY A 51 -3.79 9.88 -0.81
N ILE A 52 -2.97 10.87 -0.40
CA ILE A 52 -3.52 12.10 0.23
C ILE A 52 -3.98 13.07 -0.88
N ARG A 53 -4.69 12.56 -1.88
CA ARG A 53 -5.77 13.35 -2.46
C ARG A 53 -6.96 13.11 -1.53
N PRO A 54 -7.58 14.14 -0.95
CA PRO A 54 -8.79 13.93 -0.18
C PRO A 54 -9.74 13.12 -1.07
N GLN A 55 -10.11 11.92 -0.63
CA GLN A 55 -11.20 11.22 -1.29
C GLN A 55 -12.40 12.15 -1.14
N GLU A 56 -12.80 12.81 -2.22
CA GLU A 56 -14.09 13.44 -2.28
C GLU A 56 -15.09 12.32 -2.03
N LYS A 57 -15.62 12.26 -0.81
CA LYS A 57 -16.76 11.40 -0.49
C LYS A 57 -17.75 11.59 -1.63
N PRO A 58 -18.17 10.53 -2.34
CA PRO A 58 -19.13 10.69 -3.43
C PRO A 58 -20.33 11.46 -2.86
N LYS A 59 -20.55 12.68 -3.38
CA LYS A 59 -21.67 13.51 -2.94
C LYS A 59 -22.92 12.71 -3.29
N LEU A 60 -23.60 12.19 -2.28
CA LEU A 60 -24.90 11.53 -2.46
C LEU A 60 -25.78 12.49 -3.26
N PRO A 61 -26.40 12.05 -4.37
CA PRO A 61 -27.29 12.91 -5.12
C PRO A 61 -28.42 13.37 -4.19
N VAL A 62 -28.49 14.67 -3.93
CA VAL A 62 -29.61 15.26 -3.19
C VAL A 62 -30.82 15.16 -4.09
N PHE A 63 -31.66 14.16 -3.85
CA PHE A 63 -32.95 14.04 -4.53
C PHE A 63 -33.86 15.14 -3.98
N ARG A 64 -34.03 16.23 -4.72
CA ARG A 64 -35.07 17.23 -4.43
C ARG A 64 -36.34 16.75 -5.09
N ASP A 65 -37.31 16.32 -4.28
CA ASP A 65 -38.65 16.01 -4.78
C ASP A 65 -39.27 17.24 -5.45
N PRO A 66 -39.62 17.18 -6.76
CA PRO A 66 -40.24 18.31 -7.46
C PRO A 66 -41.74 18.47 -7.16
N LYS A 67 -42.25 17.91 -6.04
CA LYS A 67 -43.69 17.86 -5.73
C LYS A 67 -44.09 18.48 -4.39
N LEU A 68 -43.51 19.63 -4.06
CA LEU A 68 -44.10 20.55 -3.07
C LEU A 68 -44.09 21.96 -3.70
N ILE A 69 -45.11 22.18 -4.52
CA ILE A 69 -45.68 23.51 -4.81
C ILE A 69 -46.68 23.79 -3.68
#